data_AF-A0A0A8GYE4-F1
#
_entry.id   AF-A0A0A8GYE4-F1
#
_cell.length_a   1.000
_cell.length_b   1.000
_cell.length_c   1.000
_cell.angle_alpha   90.00
_cell.angle_beta   90.00
_cell.angle_gamma   90.00
#
_symmetry.space_group_name_H-M   'P 1'
#
loop_
_entity.id
_entity.type
_entity.pdbx_description
1 polymer ?
#
loop_
_entity_poly.entity_id
_entity_poly.type
_entity_poly.pdbx_seq_one_letter_code
_entity_poly.pdbx_strand_id
1 'polypeptide(L)'
;MKKTISLLIVSSLTATLALSADFSKKSNNEILNLAKTVTAQDQADLVVEMRKRMNEMKYSDAQEYHYQFRNNLRENISKLNPEDRRQRRIIVQQNMQNITDKMSGKEIRELNLHHNGYSKGMHHKGYHFQSQPYNCPMR
;
A
#
# COMPACT_ATOMS: atom_id res chain seq x y z
N MET A 1 -54.65 4.68 -19.84
CA MET A 1 -54.53 4.16 -18.46
C MET A 1 -53.85 2.80 -18.55
N LYS A 2 -52.75 2.40 -17.91
CA LYS A 2 -51.76 2.97 -16.97
C LYS A 2 -50.39 2.38 -17.43
N LYS A 3 -49.34 3.18 -17.58
CA LYS A 3 -47.98 2.68 -17.86
C LYS A 3 -47.28 2.48 -16.51
N THR A 4 -47.08 1.23 -16.10
CA THR A 4 -46.31 0.93 -14.89
C THR A 4 -44.83 0.95 -15.23
N ILE A 5 -44.16 2.06 -14.93
CA ILE A 5 -42.71 2.15 -14.95
C ILE A 5 -42.21 1.41 -13.71
N SER A 6 -41.60 0.25 -13.93
CA SER A 6 -41.01 -0.56 -12.88
C SER A 6 -39.77 0.16 -12.35
N LEU A 7 -39.87 0.69 -11.13
CA LEU A 7 -38.80 1.34 -10.40
C LEU A 7 -37.89 0.24 -9.81
N LEU A 8 -36.81 -0.11 -10.50
CA LEU A 8 -35.77 -0.96 -9.93
C LEU A 8 -34.96 -0.15 -8.91
N ILE A 9 -35.40 -0.20 -7.65
CA ILE A 9 -34.64 0.22 -6.48
C ILE A 9 -33.53 -0.82 -6.28
N VAL A 10 -32.38 -0.61 -6.94
CA VAL A 10 -31.16 -1.34 -6.56
C VAL A 10 -30.54 -0.57 -5.40
N SER A 11 -30.88 -1.06 -4.20
CA SER A 11 -30.19 -0.91 -2.92
C SER A 11 -28.89 -0.10 -2.97
N SER A 12 -28.99 1.17 -2.57
CA SER A 12 -27.86 1.96 -2.13
C SER A 12 -27.28 1.34 -0.86
N LEU A 13 -26.24 0.51 -1.01
CA LEU A 13 -25.36 0.14 0.09
C LEU A 13 -24.50 1.37 0.42
N THR A 14 -25.09 2.37 1.05
CA THR A 14 -24.33 3.44 1.72
C THR A 14 -23.80 2.88 3.02
N ALA A 15 -22.85 1.95 2.91
CA ALA A 15 -21.93 1.73 3.99
C ALA A 15 -21.10 3.01 4.09
N THR A 16 -21.21 3.70 5.22
CA THR A 16 -20.31 4.79 5.62
C THR A 16 -18.94 4.17 5.89
N LEU A 17 -18.30 3.65 4.85
CA LEU A 17 -16.91 3.24 4.86
C LEU A 17 -16.13 4.55 4.84
N ALA A 18 -15.14 4.65 5.72
CA ALA A 18 -14.13 5.70 5.67
C ALA A 18 -13.84 6.05 4.21
N LEU A 19 -13.96 7.34 3.84
CA LEU A 19 -13.70 7.85 2.49
C LEU A 19 -12.31 7.36 2.04
N SER A 20 -12.25 6.19 1.41
CA SER A 20 -11.03 5.66 0.83
C SER A 20 -10.72 6.53 -0.36
N ALA A 21 -9.52 7.09 -0.41
CA ALA A 21 -9.16 7.96 -1.52
C ALA A 21 -9.13 7.12 -2.81
N ASP A 22 -10.04 7.41 -3.74
CA ASP A 22 -10.05 6.75 -5.04
C ASP A 22 -8.96 7.36 -5.94
N PHE A 23 -7.82 6.66 -6.00
CA PHE A 23 -6.68 7.06 -6.82
C PHE A 23 -6.71 6.46 -8.24
N SER A 24 -7.72 5.66 -8.60
CA SER A 24 -7.78 4.95 -9.89
C SER A 24 -7.74 5.89 -11.11
N LYS A 25 -8.23 7.12 -10.95
CA LYS A 25 -8.27 8.14 -12.01
C LYS A 25 -6.99 8.97 -12.14
N LYS A 26 -5.98 8.70 -11.31
CA LYS A 26 -4.70 9.43 -11.31
C LYS A 26 -3.73 8.87 -12.33
N SER A 27 -2.93 9.70 -12.96
CA SER A 27 -1.78 9.27 -13.77
C SER A 27 -0.65 8.73 -12.88
N ASN A 28 0.29 8.00 -13.47
CA ASN A 28 1.44 7.45 -12.72
C ASN A 28 2.28 8.56 -12.08
N ASN A 29 2.46 9.68 -12.78
CA ASN A 29 3.16 10.86 -12.26
C ASN A 29 2.40 11.52 -11.10
N GLU A 30 1.06 11.54 -11.15
CA GLU A 30 0.26 12.04 -10.03
C GLU A 30 0.40 11.16 -8.80
N ILE A 31 0.42 9.83 -8.92
CA ILE A 31 0.67 8.93 -7.78
C ILE A 31 2.05 9.18 -7.15
N LEU A 32 3.09 9.36 -7.99
CA LEU A 32 4.43 9.69 -7.50
C LEU A 32 4.45 11.03 -6.77
N ASN A 33 3.74 12.04 -7.28
CA ASN A 33 3.64 13.34 -6.64
C ASN A 33 2.82 13.28 -5.34
N LEU A 34 1.75 12.49 -5.31
CA LEU A 34 0.97 12.26 -4.09
C LEU A 34 1.82 11.63 -2.99
N ALA A 35 2.75 10.72 -3.31
CA ALA A 35 3.65 10.13 -2.30
C ALA A 35 4.45 11.18 -1.51
N LYS A 36 4.76 12.33 -2.13
CA LYS A 36 5.50 13.44 -1.49
C LYS A 36 4.71 14.18 -0.41
N THR A 37 3.38 14.10 -0.43
CA THR A 37 2.48 14.89 0.43
C THR A 37 1.34 14.09 1.07
N VAL A 38 1.19 12.80 0.73
CA VAL A 38 0.08 11.96 1.19
C VAL A 38 0.00 11.95 2.72
N THR A 39 -1.21 11.97 3.24
CA THR A 39 -1.49 11.91 4.68
C THR A 39 -1.31 10.49 5.21
N ALA A 40 -1.35 10.32 6.54
CA ALA A 40 -1.37 8.98 7.13
C ALA A 40 -2.63 8.19 6.72
N GLN A 41 -3.76 8.88 6.56
CA GLN A 41 -5.06 8.26 6.28
C GLN A 41 -5.08 7.60 4.89
N ASP A 42 -4.57 8.30 3.88
CA ASP A 42 -4.68 7.87 2.48
C ASP A 42 -3.49 7.05 1.99
N GLN A 43 -2.42 6.94 2.80
CA GLN A 43 -1.18 6.27 2.37
C GLN A 43 -1.39 4.79 2.04
N ALA A 44 -2.28 4.10 2.76
CA ALA A 44 -2.57 2.69 2.50
C ALA A 44 -3.21 2.50 1.11
N ASP A 45 -4.25 3.28 0.81
CA ASP A 45 -4.91 3.28 -0.51
C ASP A 45 -3.92 3.65 -1.64
N LEU A 46 -3.05 4.63 -1.39
CA LEU A 46 -2.04 5.05 -2.36
C LEU A 46 -1.01 3.93 -2.64
N VAL A 47 -0.59 3.18 -1.61
CA VAL A 47 0.31 2.03 -1.76
C VAL A 47 -0.36 0.93 -2.58
N VAL A 48 -1.63 0.62 -2.32
CA VAL A 48 -2.39 -0.39 -3.07
C VAL A 48 -2.51 0.00 -4.54
N GLU A 49 -2.82 1.27 -4.81
CA GLU A 49 -2.90 1.78 -6.18
C GLU A 49 -1.54 1.71 -6.90
N MET A 50 -0.46 2.07 -6.23
CA MET A 50 0.90 1.92 -6.76
C MET A 50 1.22 0.46 -7.09
N ARG A 51 0.81 -0.51 -6.24
CA ARG A 51 1.00 -1.94 -6.50
C ARG A 51 0.21 -2.45 -7.71
N LYS A 52 -1.04 -2.01 -7.87
CA LYS A 52 -1.85 -2.34 -9.06
C LYS A 52 -1.14 -1.91 -10.34
N ARG A 53 -0.64 -0.68 -10.38
CA ARG A 53 0.09 -0.13 -11.53
C ARG A 53 1.38 -0.86 -11.84
N MET A 54 2.14 -1.23 -10.81
CA MET A 54 3.35 -2.05 -11.02
C MET A 54 3.05 -3.37 -11.74
N ASN A 55 1.91 -3.99 -11.46
CA ASN A 55 1.52 -5.26 -12.10
C ASN A 55 1.17 -5.11 -13.59
N GLU A 56 0.82 -3.89 -14.03
CA GLU A 56 0.53 -3.57 -15.44
C GLU A 56 1.77 -3.10 -16.21
N MET A 57 2.87 -2.81 -15.50
CA MET A 57 4.12 -2.32 -16.08
C MET A 57 5.06 -3.46 -16.48
N LYS A 58 5.97 -3.17 -17.42
CA LYS A 58 7.16 -4.01 -17.63
C LYS A 58 8.02 -4.00 -16.36
N TYR A 59 8.71 -5.11 -16.11
CA TYR A 59 9.48 -5.29 -14.87
C TYR A 59 10.47 -4.14 -14.60
N SER A 60 11.25 -3.70 -15.61
CA SER A 60 12.19 -2.57 -15.46
C SER A 60 11.50 -1.29 -15.01
N ASP A 61 10.37 -0.97 -15.62
CA ASP A 61 9.62 0.26 -15.38
C ASP A 61 8.93 0.20 -14.03
N ALA A 62 8.43 -0.98 -13.64
CA ALA A 62 7.86 -1.23 -12.32
C ALA A 62 8.89 -1.04 -11.20
N GLN A 63 10.14 -1.50 -11.41
CA GLN A 63 11.22 -1.32 -10.43
C GLN A 63 11.56 0.16 -10.23
N GLU A 64 11.74 0.90 -11.34
CA GLU A 64 12.02 2.34 -11.29
C GLU A 64 10.86 3.10 -10.65
N TYR A 65 9.63 2.81 -11.03
CA TYR A 65 8.42 3.41 -10.48
C TYR A 65 8.31 3.17 -8.96
N HIS A 66 8.56 1.94 -8.51
CA HIS A 66 8.55 1.58 -7.10
C HIS A 66 9.67 2.29 -6.33
N TYR A 67 10.86 2.42 -6.91
CA TYR A 67 11.98 3.14 -6.32
C TYR A 67 11.63 4.63 -6.10
N GLN A 68 11.13 5.30 -7.14
CA GLN A 68 10.70 6.70 -7.07
C GLN A 68 9.59 6.90 -6.03
N PHE A 69 8.58 6.02 -6.03
CA PHE A 69 7.49 6.08 -5.07
C PHE A 69 7.99 5.97 -3.63
N ARG A 70 8.85 4.98 -3.34
CA ARG A 70 9.41 4.75 -1.99
C ARG A 70 10.25 5.93 -1.52
N ASN A 71 11.04 6.53 -2.40
CA ASN A 71 11.86 7.68 -2.05
C ASN A 71 11.00 8.89 -1.72
N ASN A 72 10.01 9.22 -2.57
CA ASN A 72 9.07 10.30 -2.31
C ASN A 72 8.33 10.12 -0.98
N LEU A 73 7.89 8.90 -0.68
CA LEU A 73 7.21 8.58 0.57
C LEU A 73 8.16 8.66 1.78
N ARG A 74 9.41 8.21 1.62
CA ARG A 74 10.44 8.31 2.66
C ARG A 74 10.76 9.77 2.99
N GLU A 75 10.91 10.61 1.98
CA GLU A 75 11.17 12.04 2.13
C GLU A 75 10.00 12.76 2.81
N ASN A 76 8.75 12.40 2.46
CA ASN A 76 7.56 12.89 3.14
C ASN A 76 7.60 12.55 4.63
N ILE A 77 7.82 11.26 4.95
CA ILE A 77 7.83 10.77 6.33
C ILE A 77 9.03 11.33 7.12
N SER A 78 10.18 11.58 6.48
CA SER A 78 11.36 12.11 7.19
C SER A 78 11.19 13.53 7.70
N LYS A 79 10.22 14.29 7.16
CA LYS A 79 9.88 15.65 7.63
C LYS A 79 9.15 15.63 8.99
N LEU A 80 8.60 14.48 9.37
CA LEU A 80 7.83 14.32 10.60
C LEU A 80 8.74 14.10 11.81
N ASN A 81 8.32 14.62 12.97
CA ASN A 81 8.99 14.33 14.23
C ASN A 81 8.81 12.82 14.59
N PRO A 82 9.58 12.29 15.57
CA PRO A 82 9.50 10.86 15.91
C PRO A 82 8.11 10.39 16.39
N GLU A 83 7.34 11.23 17.08
CA GLU A 83 5.99 10.87 17.55
C GLU A 83 5.00 10.80 16.39
N ASP A 84 4.98 11.81 15.52
CA ASP A 84 4.13 11.83 14.33
C ASP A 84 4.44 10.65 13.40
N ARG A 85 5.73 10.26 13.28
CA ARG A 85 6.12 9.05 12.55
C ARG A 85 5.55 7.78 13.17
N ARG A 86 5.51 7.68 14.51
CA ARG A 86 4.90 6.54 15.21
C ARG A 86 3.39 6.49 14.97
N GLN A 87 2.70 7.62 15.13
CA GLN A 87 1.26 7.71 14.91
C GLN A 87 0.89 7.38 13.47
N ARG A 88 1.61 7.96 12.50
CA ARG A 88 1.45 7.63 11.08
C ARG A 88 1.63 6.14 10.81
N ARG A 89 2.64 5.49 11.40
CA ARG A 89 2.85 4.05 11.24
C ARG A 89 1.64 3.25 11.74
N ILE A 90 1.06 3.61 12.89
CA ILE A 90 -0.10 2.93 13.46
C ILE A 90 -1.31 3.05 12.52
N ILE A 91 -1.62 4.27 12.06
CA ILE A 91 -2.74 4.54 11.15
C ILE A 91 -2.58 3.76 9.86
N VAL A 92 -1.40 3.82 9.23
CA VAL A 92 -1.15 3.11 7.97
C VAL A 92 -1.23 1.59 8.16
N GLN A 93 -0.75 1.07 9.28
CA GLN A 93 -0.84 -0.37 9.60
C GLN A 93 -2.30 -0.81 9.75
N GLN A 94 -3.11 -0.05 10.49
CA GLN A 94 -4.54 -0.34 10.66
C GLN A 94 -5.28 -0.25 9.32
N ASN A 95 -5.03 0.80 8.53
CA ASN A 95 -5.66 0.95 7.22
C ASN A 95 -5.25 -0.16 6.26
N MET A 96 -3.98 -0.56 6.24
CA MET A 96 -3.56 -1.70 5.43
C MET A 96 -4.20 -3.01 5.88
N GLN A 97 -4.30 -3.25 7.19
CA GLN A 97 -4.99 -4.43 7.71
C GLN A 97 -6.45 -4.45 7.26
N ASN A 98 -7.16 -3.34 7.42
CA ASN A 98 -8.57 -3.19 7.00
C ASN A 98 -8.77 -3.42 5.50
N ILE A 99 -7.79 -3.05 4.67
CA ILE A 99 -7.81 -3.33 3.23
C ILE A 99 -7.60 -4.82 2.99
N THR A 100 -6.57 -5.43 3.60
CA THR A 100 -6.25 -6.84 3.38
C THR A 100 -7.30 -7.80 3.94
N ASP A 101 -7.99 -7.43 5.03
CA ASP A 101 -9.09 -8.23 5.61
C ASP A 101 -10.26 -8.40 4.65
N LYS A 102 -10.39 -7.49 3.67
CA LYS A 102 -11.43 -7.50 2.63
C LYS A 102 -10.95 -8.13 1.32
N MET A 103 -9.68 -8.49 1.20
CA MET A 103 -9.08 -9.09 0.02
C MET A 103 -8.99 -10.60 0.16
N SER A 104 -9.11 -11.32 -0.94
CA SER A 104 -8.75 -12.72 -1.00
C SER A 104 -7.24 -12.91 -0.84
N GLY A 105 -6.83 -14.09 -0.34
CA GLY A 105 -5.40 -14.43 -0.27
C GLY A 105 -4.70 -14.45 -1.64
N LYS A 106 -5.44 -14.55 -2.75
CA LYS A 106 -4.89 -14.42 -4.10
C LYS A 106 -4.57 -12.96 -4.42
N GLU A 107 -5.50 -12.04 -4.18
CA GLU A 107 -5.31 -10.60 -4.41
C GLU A 107 -4.17 -10.03 -3.55
N ILE A 108 -4.08 -10.44 -2.28
CA ILE A 108 -2.96 -10.06 -1.40
C ILE A 108 -1.63 -10.53 -2.01
N ARG A 109 -1.62 -11.74 -2.60
CA ARG A 109 -0.42 -12.30 -3.21
C ARG A 109 0.01 -11.52 -4.45
N GLU A 110 -0.94 -11.27 -5.34
CA GLU A 110 -0.73 -10.55 -6.60
C GLU A 110 -0.28 -9.11 -6.38
N LEU A 111 -0.84 -8.42 -5.39
CA LEU A 111 -0.45 -7.04 -5.08
C LEU A 111 0.79 -6.93 -4.19
N ASN A 112 1.40 -8.07 -3.81
CA ASN A 112 2.53 -8.11 -2.89
C ASN A 112 2.26 -7.29 -1.59
N LEU A 113 1.05 -7.45 -1.04
CA LEU A 113 0.57 -6.81 0.19
C LEU A 113 0.71 -7.72 1.42
N HIS A 114 1.50 -8.79 1.28
CA HIS A 114 1.67 -9.79 2.32
C HIS A 114 2.27 -9.08 3.52
N HIS A 115 1.64 -9.25 4.68
CA HIS A 115 2.20 -8.76 5.91
C HIS A 115 3.51 -9.53 6.14
N ASN A 116 4.66 -8.92 5.86
CA ASN A 116 5.93 -9.40 6.40
C ASN A 116 5.82 -9.23 7.90
N GLY A 117 5.30 -10.27 8.56
CA GLY A 117 4.86 -10.22 9.93
C GLY A 117 5.89 -9.59 10.83
N TYR A 118 5.53 -8.46 11.45
CA TYR A 118 5.78 -8.36 12.86
C TYR A 118 4.85 -9.37 13.51
N SER A 119 5.38 -10.56 13.72
CA SER A 119 4.75 -11.56 14.55
C SER A 119 4.43 -10.90 15.91
N LYS A 120 3.15 -10.74 16.21
CA LYS A 120 2.70 -10.71 17.60
C LYS A 120 2.96 -12.12 18.15
N GLY A 121 4.18 -12.37 18.64
CA GLY A 121 4.48 -13.56 19.44
C GLY A 121 5.41 -14.64 18.85
N MET A 122 6.34 -14.34 17.95
CA MET A 122 7.45 -15.24 17.64
C MET A 122 8.77 -14.55 17.92
N HIS A 123 9.27 -14.79 19.14
CA HIS A 123 10.68 -14.67 19.48
C HIS A 123 11.49 -15.60 18.58
N HIS A 124 11.87 -15.14 17.39
CA HIS A 124 13.05 -15.68 16.75
C HIS A 124 14.25 -15.13 17.53
N LYS A 125 14.73 -15.95 18.47
CA LYS A 125 16.07 -15.83 19.03
C LYS A 125 17.05 -15.55 17.88
N GLY A 126 17.93 -14.59 18.10
CA GLY A 126 18.79 -13.99 17.09
C GLY A 126 19.51 -15.00 16.20
N TYR A 127 19.40 -14.79 14.90
CA TYR A 127 20.50 -15.08 14.01
C TYR A 127 21.27 -13.78 13.84
N HIS A 128 22.41 -13.70 14.51
CA HIS A 128 23.47 -12.78 14.13
C HIS A 128 23.80 -13.05 12.65
N PHE A 129 23.47 -12.10 11.77
CA PHE A 129 24.15 -12.00 10.49
C PHE A 129 25.57 -11.53 10.80
N GLN A 130 26.44 -12.48 11.17
CA GLN A 130 27.88 -12.26 11.11
C GLN A 130 28.20 -11.94 9.66
N SER A 131 28.66 -10.72 9.42
CA SER A 131 29.34 -10.33 8.20
C SER A 131 30.55 -11.25 8.02
N GLN A 132 30.41 -12.31 7.24
CA GLN A 132 31.57 -12.99 6.68
C GLN A 132 32.07 -12.17 5.48
N PRO A 133 33.37 -11.85 5.43
CA PRO A 133 33.96 -11.16 4.29
C PRO A 133 34.01 -12.13 3.11
N TYR A 134 33.27 -11.83 2.04
CA TYR A 134 33.30 -12.61 0.82
C TYR A 134 34.68 -12.47 0.15
N ASN A 135 35.56 -13.43 0.36
CA ASN A 135 36.62 -13.76 -0.59
C ASN A 135 36.02 -14.76 -1.60
N CYS A 136 35.48 -14.25 -2.71
CA CYS A 136 35.20 -15.07 -3.88
C CYS A 136 36.34 -14.89 -4.88
N PRO A 137 37.14 -15.93 -5.17
CA PRO A 137 38.10 -15.88 -6.27
C PRO A 137 37.34 -15.98 -7.59
N MET A 138 37.54 -15.00 -8.46
CA MET A 138 37.09 -15.07 -9.85
C MET A 138 37.94 -16.12 -10.58
N ARG A 139 37.31 -17.20 -11.05
CA ARG A 139 37.71 -17.87 -12.29
C ARG A 139 36.58 -18.66 -12.92
#